data_AF-A0A287D4I7-F1
#
_entry.id   AF-A0A287D4I7-F1
#
_cell.length_a   1.000
_cell.length_b   1.000
_cell.length_c   1.000
_cell.angle_alpha   90.00
_cell.angle_beta   90.00
_cell.angle_gamma   90.00
#
_symmetry.space_group_name_H-M   'P 1'
#
loop_
_entity.id
_entity.type
_entity.pdbx_description
1 polymer ?
#
loop_
_entity_poly.entity_id
_entity_poly.type
_entity_poly.pdbx_seq_one_letter_code
_entity_poly.pdbx_strand_id
1 'polypeptide(L)'
;MLVAAAAERNKEPILRVLQQYVDPAQRGVRVLEVASGSGQHAVHFARAFPHAEWQPSDVDQRCLDRNPEWGLRDTALLEDLGQASGLLLEKMVDMPANNKCLIFRKE
;
A
#
# COMPACT_ATOMS: atom_id res chain seq x y z
N MET A 1 -12.84 15.86 -9.65
CA MET A 1 -12.16 14.77 -8.93
C MET A 1 -13.19 13.70 -8.63
N LEU A 2 -12.99 12.47 -9.09
CA LEU A 2 -13.91 11.38 -8.81
C LEU A 2 -13.79 11.02 -7.32
N VAL A 3 -14.90 11.00 -6.58
CA VAL A 3 -14.91 10.60 -5.16
C VAL A 3 -15.41 9.16 -5.09
N ALA A 4 -14.51 8.22 -4.83
CA ALA A 4 -14.86 6.84 -4.52
C ALA A 4 -15.39 6.77 -3.09
N ALA A 5 -16.71 6.53 -2.96
CA ALA A 5 -17.38 6.52 -1.65
C ALA A 5 -16.80 5.49 -0.67
N ALA A 6 -16.31 4.35 -1.17
CA ALA A 6 -15.64 3.35 -0.34
C ALA A 6 -14.30 3.86 0.20
N ALA A 7 -13.46 4.45 -0.66
CA ALA A 7 -12.20 5.04 -0.25
C ALA A 7 -12.42 6.13 0.81
N GLU A 8 -13.42 7.00 0.59
CA GLU A 8 -13.76 8.07 1.52
C GLU A 8 -14.17 7.58 2.91
N ARG A 9 -14.97 6.51 3.00
CA ARG A 9 -15.39 5.92 4.28
C ARG A 9 -14.25 5.22 5.03
N ASN A 10 -13.33 4.60 4.29
CA ASN A 10 -12.33 3.71 4.88
C ASN A 10 -11.00 4.40 5.22
N LYS A 11 -10.75 5.61 4.69
CA LYS A 11 -9.45 6.29 4.83
C LYS A 11 -9.04 6.51 6.29
N GLU A 12 -9.96 6.97 7.15
CA GLU A 12 -9.62 7.26 8.55
C GLU A 12 -9.37 5.97 9.35
N PRO A 13 -10.24 4.93 9.30
CA PRO A 13 -9.94 3.64 9.92
C PRO A 13 -8.60 3.03 9.49
N ILE A 14 -8.25 3.12 8.21
CA ILE A 14 -6.97 2.61 7.69
C ILE A 14 -5.79 3.46 8.21
N LEU A 15 -5.92 4.79 8.20
CA LEU A 15 -4.90 5.69 8.73
C LEU A 15 -4.58 5.37 10.19
N ARG A 16 -5.60 5.09 11.01
CA ARG A 16 -5.42 4.71 12.42
C ARG A 16 -4.61 3.44 12.60
N VAL A 17 -4.76 2.46 11.71
CA VAL A 17 -3.94 1.25 11.74
C VAL A 17 -2.50 1.57 11.35
N LEU A 18 -2.29 2.33 10.26
CA LEU A 18 -0.94 2.71 9.81
C LEU A 18 -0.14 3.45 10.89
N GLN A 19 -0.79 4.35 11.64
CA GLN A 19 -0.18 5.11 12.73
C GLN A 19 0.28 4.24 13.93
N GLN A 20 -0.16 2.99 14.02
CA GLN A 20 0.33 2.05 15.04
C GLN A 20 1.72 1.48 14.70
N TYR A 21 2.12 1.55 13.43
CA TYR A 21 3.33 0.91 12.93
C TYR A 21 4.37 1.88 12.39
N VAL A 22 3.95 3.06 11.96
CA VAL A 22 4.83 4.10 11.44
C VAL A 22 4.62 5.36 12.25
N ASP A 23 5.68 5.87 12.87
CA ASP A 23 5.68 7.20 13.46
C ASP A 23 5.63 8.25 12.33
N PRO A 24 4.64 9.16 12.30
CA PRO A 24 4.58 10.26 11.33
C PRO A 24 5.84 11.13 11.25
N ALA A 25 6.64 11.19 12.32
CA ALA A 25 7.90 11.91 12.35
C ALA A 25 9.08 11.11 11.74
N GLN A 26 8.91 9.79 11.53
CA GLN A 26 9.95 8.91 10.99
C GLN A 26 10.28 9.27 9.54
N ARG A 27 11.57 9.40 9.26
CA ARG A 27 12.10 9.64 7.91
C ARG A 27 12.55 8.35 7.25
N GLY A 28 12.62 8.36 5.92
CA GLY A 28 13.14 7.23 5.14
C GLY A 28 12.17 6.06 5.01
N VAL A 29 10.93 6.22 5.46
CA VAL A 29 9.84 5.29 5.20
C VAL A 29 9.45 5.42 3.73
N ARG A 30 9.38 4.29 3.03
CA ARG A 30 8.92 4.22 1.64
C ARG A 30 7.70 3.33 1.58
N VAL A 31 6.64 3.80 0.94
CA VAL A 31 5.35 3.11 0.86
C VAL A 31 4.97 2.95 -0.60
N LEU A 32 4.73 1.71 -1.01
CA LEU A 32 4.10 1.39 -2.28
C LEU A 32 2.63 1.06 -2.01
N GLU A 33 1.72 1.86 -2.54
CA GLU A 33 0.29 1.56 -2.52
C GLU A 33 -0.06 0.83 -3.82
N VAL A 34 -0.55 -0.40 -3.69
CA VAL A 34 -0.98 -1.24 -4.81
C VAL A 34 -2.49 -1.08 -4.97
N ALA A 35 -2.96 -0.92 -6.21
CA ALA A 35 -4.36 -0.68 -6.55
C ALA A 35 -4.91 0.63 -5.95
N SER A 36 -4.19 1.74 -6.15
CA SER A 36 -4.52 3.06 -5.59
C SER A 36 -5.81 3.69 -6.16
N GLY A 37 -6.33 3.19 -7.28
CA GLY A 37 -7.54 3.64 -7.95
C GLY A 37 -7.52 5.16 -8.24
N SER A 38 -8.39 5.90 -7.55
CA SER A 38 -8.49 7.36 -7.69
C SER A 38 -7.35 8.14 -7.00
N GLY A 39 -6.50 7.46 -6.23
CA GLY A 39 -5.42 8.07 -5.43
C GLY A 39 -5.89 8.80 -4.17
N GLN A 40 -7.17 8.70 -3.79
CA GLN A 40 -7.70 9.39 -2.61
C GLN A 40 -7.03 8.97 -1.30
N HIS A 41 -6.73 7.68 -1.15
CA HIS A 41 -6.00 7.13 -0.02
C HIS A 41 -4.56 7.64 0.01
N ALA A 42 -3.83 7.48 -1.09
CA ALA A 42 -2.49 8.04 -1.25
C ALA A 42 -2.40 9.52 -0.83
N VAL A 43 -3.28 10.39 -1.33
CA VAL A 43 -3.28 11.82 -0.96
C VAL A 43 -3.57 12.03 0.52
N HIS A 44 -4.50 11.27 1.10
CA HIS A 44 -4.84 11.39 2.52
C HIS A 44 -3.68 10.92 3.42
N PHE A 45 -3.08 9.78 3.12
CA PHE A 45 -2.00 9.20 3.90
C PHE A 45 -0.69 9.97 3.74
N ALA A 46 -0.32 10.41 2.54
CA ALA A 46 0.86 11.23 2.31
C ALA A 46 0.84 12.54 3.11
N ARG A 47 -0.35 13.12 3.37
CA ARG A 47 -0.50 14.28 4.24
C ARG A 47 -0.29 13.94 5.72
N ALA A 48 -0.70 12.75 6.15
CA ALA A 48 -0.55 12.29 7.53
C ALA A 48 0.88 11.81 7.83
N PHE A 49 1.63 11.37 6.82
CA PHE A 49 3.03 10.92 6.91
C PHE A 49 3.93 11.80 6.03
N PRO A 50 4.15 13.08 6.36
CA PRO A 50 4.82 14.05 5.49
C PRO A 50 6.31 13.75 5.24
N HIS A 51 6.88 12.79 5.97
CA HIS A 51 8.27 12.36 5.85
C HIS A 51 8.44 10.98 5.19
N ALA A 52 7.33 10.32 4.86
CA ALA A 52 7.32 9.11 4.07
C ALA A 52 7.27 9.44 2.57
N GLU A 53 7.96 8.62 1.77
CA GLU A 53 7.83 8.65 0.31
C GLU A 53 6.69 7.71 -0.10
N TRP A 54 5.57 8.28 -0.53
CA TRP A 54 4.38 7.54 -0.92
C TRP A 54 4.31 7.38 -2.44
N GLN A 55 4.35 6.15 -2.93
CA GLN A 55 4.26 5.81 -4.34
C GLN A 55 2.94 5.07 -4.61
N PRO A 56 1.93 5.74 -5.19
CA PRO A 56 0.73 5.05 -5.66
C PRO A 56 1.00 4.27 -6.96
N SER A 57 0.29 3.17 -7.14
CA SER A 57 0.38 2.32 -8.33
C SER A 57 -0.95 1.64 -8.63
N ASP A 58 -1.24 1.47 -9.92
CA ASP A 58 -2.40 0.73 -10.41
C ASP A 58 -2.01 -0.07 -11.66
N VAL A 59 -2.73 -1.17 -11.86
CA VAL A 59 -2.60 -1.98 -13.07
C VAL A 59 -3.30 -1.28 -14.24
N ASP A 60 -2.67 -1.31 -15.41
CA ASP A 60 -3.33 -0.91 -16.64
C ASP A 60 -4.32 -2.01 -17.07
N GLN A 61 -5.60 -1.69 -17.15
CA GLN A 61 -6.64 -2.66 -17.53
C GLN A 61 -6.34 -3.34 -18.87
N ARG A 62 -5.72 -2.62 -19.83
CA ARG A 62 -5.35 -3.19 -21.14
C ARG A 62 -4.30 -4.30 -21.01
N CYS A 63 -3.46 -4.24 -19.98
CA CYS A 63 -2.48 -5.29 -19.69
C CYS A 63 -3.18 -6.55 -19.18
N LEU A 64 -4.19 -6.40 -18.32
CA LEU A 64 -5.01 -7.53 -17.84
C LEU A 64 -5.85 -8.17 -18.94
N ASP A 65 -6.44 -7.35 -19.81
CA ASP A 65 -7.25 -7.85 -20.93
C ASP A 65 -6.40 -8.70 -21.90
N ARG A 66 -5.11 -8.37 -22.04
CA ARG A 66 -4.16 -9.13 -22.85
C ARG A 66 -3.69 -10.41 -22.17
N ASN A 67 -3.45 -10.37 -20.86
CA ASN A 67 -3.06 -11.54 -20.09
C ASN A 67 -3.67 -11.47 -18.69
N PRO A 68 -4.70 -12.28 -18.39
CA PRO A 68 -5.36 -12.25 -17.10
C PRO A 68 -4.45 -12.75 -15.97
N GLU A 69 -3.34 -13.43 -16.26
CA GLU A 69 -2.40 -13.86 -15.22
C GLU A 69 -1.52 -12.71 -14.70
N TRP A 70 -1.49 -11.56 -15.40
CA TRP A 70 -0.73 -10.40 -14.94
C TRP A 70 -1.38 -9.73 -13.72
N GLY A 71 -0.56 -9.05 -12.92
CA GLY A 71 -0.95 -8.40 -11.67
C GLY A 71 -0.52 -9.18 -10.42
N LEU A 72 -0.76 -8.57 -9.25
CA LEU A 72 -0.47 -9.19 -7.96
C LEU A 72 -1.65 -10.08 -7.53
N ARG A 73 -1.39 -11.38 -7.36
CA ARG A 73 -2.41 -12.39 -7.01
C ARG A 73 -2.30 -12.91 -5.59
N ASP A 74 -1.06 -13.07 -5.13
CA ASP A 74 -0.74 -13.58 -3.81
C ASP A 74 0.34 -12.70 -3.18
N THR A 75 0.15 -12.36 -1.92
CA THR A 75 1.13 -11.63 -1.12
C THR A 75 2.40 -12.44 -0.85
N ALA A 76 2.35 -13.78 -0.93
CA ALA A 76 3.53 -14.62 -0.81
C ALA A 76 4.61 -14.26 -1.84
N LEU A 77 4.20 -13.87 -3.06
CA LEU A 77 5.13 -13.38 -4.08
C LEU A 77 5.90 -12.12 -3.61
N LEU A 78 5.26 -11.25 -2.83
CA LEU A 78 5.93 -10.05 -2.31
C LEU A 78 6.95 -10.39 -1.22
N GLU A 79 6.72 -11.47 -0.47
CA GLU A 79 7.69 -11.97 0.51
C GLU A 79 8.94 -12.49 -0.21
N ASP A 80 8.76 -13.36 -1.21
CA ASP A 80 9.87 -13.91 -2.01
C ASP A 80 10.67 -12.79 -2.72
N LEU A 81 9.97 -11.84 -3.35
CA LEU A 81 10.59 -10.69 -4.01
C LEU A 81 11.30 -9.77 -3.03
N GLY A 82 10.71 -9.56 -1.85
CA GLY A 82 11.31 -8.82 -0.76
C GLY A 82 12.64 -9.45 -0.36
N GLN A 83 12.63 -10.75 -0.05
CA GLN A 83 13.82 -11.48 0.37
C GLN A 83 14.91 -11.45 -0.70
N ALA A 84 14.55 -11.69 -1.97
CA ALA A 84 15.48 -11.59 -3.10
C ALA A 84 16.09 -10.17 -3.26
N SER A 85 15.41 -9.14 -2.75
CA SER A 85 15.84 -7.75 -2.77
C SER A 85 16.51 -7.29 -1.46
N GLY A 86 16.77 -8.19 -0.51
CA GLY A 86 17.34 -7.85 0.81
C GLY A 86 16.37 -7.16 1.76
N LEU A 87 15.07 -7.41 1.59
CA LEU A 87 13.99 -6.93 2.45
C LEU A 87 13.33 -8.13 3.14
N LEU A 88 13.32 -8.13 4.47
CA LEU A 88 12.64 -9.17 5.23
C LEU A 88 11.22 -8.73 5.58
N LEU A 89 10.24 -9.60 5.32
CA LEU A 89 8.87 -9.38 5.79
C LEU A 89 8.86 -9.49 7.32
N GLU A 90 8.63 -8.36 7.99
CA GLU A 90 8.57 -8.29 9.45
C GLU A 90 7.15 -8.55 9.95
N LYS A 91 6.14 -8.03 9.24
CA LYS A 91 4.75 -8.15 9.66
C LYS A 91 3.78 -8.06 8.49
N MET A 92 2.69 -8.81 8.60
CA MET A 92 1.49 -8.65 7.79
C MET A 92 0.34 -8.20 8.68
N VAL A 93 -0.36 -7.14 8.28
CA VAL A 93 -1.43 -6.49 9.05
C VAL A 93 -2.69 -6.45 8.21
N ASP A 94 -3.77 -7.02 8.72
CA ASP A 94 -5.10 -6.89 8.13
C ASP A 94 -5.68 -5.50 8.41
N MET A 95 -6.24 -4.87 7.39
CA MET A 95 -6.83 -3.55 7.47
C MET A 95 -8.33 -3.61 7.12
N PRO A 96 -9.12 -2.62 7.56
CA PRO A 96 -10.54 -2.56 7.24
C PRO A 96 -10.83 -2.63 5.74
N ALA A 97 -12.03 -3.11 5.40
CA ALA A 97 -12.55 -3.17 4.03
C ALA A 97 -11.67 -3.93 3.02
N ASN A 98 -11.17 -5.10 3.45
CA ASN A 98 -10.37 -6.01 2.62
C ASN A 98 -9.06 -5.38 2.12
N ASN A 99 -8.45 -4.52 2.94
CA ASN A 99 -7.11 -3.99 2.70
C ASN A 99 -6.09 -4.76 3.53
N LYS A 100 -4.82 -4.75 3.13
CA LYS A 100 -3.74 -5.43 3.82
C LYS A 100 -2.45 -4.62 3.71
N CYS A 101 -1.66 -4.59 4.78
CA CYS A 101 -0.37 -3.91 4.82
C CYS A 101 0.72 -4.94 5.11
N LEU A 102 1.80 -4.92 4.34
CA LEU A 102 3.00 -5.71 4.57
C LEU A 102 4.12 -4.75 4.95
N ILE A 103 4.77 -5.02 6.08
CA ILE A 103 5.87 -4.22 6.62
C ILE A 103 7.16 -4.99 6.38
N PHE A 104 8.04 -4.38 5.59
CA PHE A 104 9.35 -4.93 5.28
C PHE A 104 10.44 -4.13 5.98
N ARG A 105 11.46 -4.83 6.47
CA ARG A 105 12.67 -4.24 7.03
C ARG A 105 13.84 -4.54 6.12
N LYS A 106 14.62 -3.50 5.80
CA LYS A 106 15.88 -3.66 5.08
C LYS A 106 16.96 -4.12 6.05
N GLU A 107 17.71 -5.15 5.69
CA GLU A 107 18.93 -5.55 6.39
C GLU A 107 20.12 -4.62 6.08
#